data_AF-A0ABD5BHW9-F1
#
_entry.id   AF-A0ABD5BHW9-F1
#
_cell.length_a   1.000
_cell.length_b   1.000
_cell.length_c   1.000
_cell.angle_alpha   90.00
_cell.angle_beta   90.00
_cell.angle_gamma   90.00
#
_symmetry.space_group_name_H-M   'P 1'
#
loop_
_entity.id
_entity.type
_entity.pdbx_description
1 polymer ?
#
loop_
_entity_poly.entity_id
_entity_poly.type
_entity_poly.pdbx_seq_one_letter_code
_entity_poly.pdbx_strand_id
1 'polypeptide(L)'
;MKKISLSIATIIFTLLPSISHAEFTVAMYKELKHLTTSSDAEGAKRAKDMISTYLMGVASGVNEISQFQKAKNDTEIPYCLPKGTRLTPNFAEHVVDSLLSDKDVNLNNVESMGISRVYVIGILRYYKCPKLL
;
A
#
# COMPACT_ATOMS: atom_id res chain seq x y z
N MET A 1 47.91 -23.29 18.95
CA MET A 1 46.55 -22.87 19.36
C MET A 1 46.00 -21.90 18.31
N LYS A 2 45.34 -22.42 17.28
CA LYS A 2 44.63 -21.68 16.23
C LYS A 2 43.27 -22.34 16.15
N LYS A 3 42.17 -21.67 16.55
CA LYS A 3 40.74 -22.03 16.30
C LYS A 3 39.79 -21.35 17.31
N ILE A 4 39.93 -20.03 17.53
CA ILE A 4 38.89 -19.29 18.30
C ILE A 4 38.33 -18.11 17.50
N SER A 5 39.04 -17.66 16.46
CA SER A 5 38.66 -16.45 15.72
C SER A 5 37.64 -16.67 14.59
N LEU A 6 37.18 -17.91 14.31
CA LEU A 6 36.33 -18.19 13.14
C LEU A 6 34.83 -18.35 13.47
N SER A 7 34.45 -18.44 14.74
CA SER A 7 33.06 -18.74 15.14
C SER A 7 32.20 -17.52 15.48
N ILE A 8 32.77 -16.32 15.55
CA ILE A 8 32.01 -15.10 15.89
C ILE A 8 31.39 -14.47 14.63
N ALA A 9 32.04 -14.60 13.47
CA ALA A 9 31.53 -14.06 12.21
C ALA A 9 30.26 -14.76 11.72
N THR A 10 30.02 -16.01 12.11
CA THR A 10 28.85 -16.79 11.66
C THR A 10 27.59 -16.50 12.48
N ILE A 11 27.72 -15.96 13.70
CA ILE A 11 26.57 -15.67 14.58
C ILE A 11 25.95 -14.29 14.28
N ILE A 12 26.72 -13.37 13.69
CA ILE A 12 26.20 -12.03 13.34
C ILE A 12 25.25 -12.10 12.14
N PHE A 13 25.40 -13.11 11.27
CA PHE A 13 24.53 -13.28 10.09
C PHE A 13 23.16 -13.92 10.40
N THR A 14 22.98 -14.52 11.58
CA THR A 14 21.70 -15.12 11.99
C THR A 14 20.81 -14.17 12.80
N LEU A 15 21.31 -12.97 13.13
CA LEU A 15 20.60 -11.95 13.93
C LEU A 15 20.12 -10.76 13.11
N LEU A 16 20.24 -10.78 11.78
CA LEU A 16 19.42 -9.91 10.94
C LEU A 16 18.04 -10.56 10.88
N PRO A 17 17.02 -10.06 11.62
CA PRO A 17 15.67 -10.49 11.35
C PRO A 17 15.45 -10.18 9.88
N SER A 18 15.07 -11.23 9.15
CA SER A 18 14.71 -11.21 7.75
C SER A 18 14.03 -9.89 7.40
N ILE A 19 14.76 -8.97 6.76
CA ILE A 19 14.20 -7.75 6.15
C ILE A 19 13.46 -8.24 4.89
N SER A 20 12.45 -9.08 5.10
CA SER A 20 11.90 -9.90 4.04
C SER A 20 10.89 -9.14 3.21
N HIS A 21 10.34 -8.02 3.70
CA HIS A 21 9.45 -7.15 2.95
C HIS A 21 9.54 -5.73 3.53
N ALA A 22 10.24 -4.81 2.87
CA ALA A 22 10.07 -3.39 3.18
C ALA A 22 8.66 -3.00 2.71
N GLU A 23 7.68 -3.07 3.62
CA GLU A 23 6.32 -2.63 3.35
C GLU A 23 6.32 -1.11 3.24
N PHE A 24 5.70 -0.57 2.19
CA PHE A 24 5.56 0.88 2.03
C PHE A 24 4.46 1.37 2.99
N THR A 25 4.86 1.93 4.13
CA THR A 25 3.96 2.26 5.24
C THR A 25 3.28 3.62 5.09
N VAL A 26 2.27 3.87 5.92
CA VAL A 26 1.63 5.19 6.05
C VAL A 26 2.63 6.27 6.45
N ALA A 27 3.55 5.99 7.37
CA ALA A 27 4.58 6.95 7.77
C ALA A 27 5.44 7.37 6.56
N MET A 28 5.93 6.40 5.78
CA MET A 28 6.71 6.66 4.55
C MET A 28 5.88 7.41 3.50
N TYR A 29 4.60 7.06 3.36
CA TYR A 29 3.69 7.74 2.45
C TYR A 29 3.52 9.22 2.82
N LYS A 30 3.30 9.54 4.10
CA LYS A 30 3.18 10.92 4.59
C LYS A 30 4.47 11.73 4.39
N GLU A 31 5.61 11.11 4.65
CA GLU A 31 6.92 11.73 4.40
C GLU A 31 7.10 12.08 2.92
N LEU A 32 6.84 11.12 2.02
CA LEU A 32 6.92 11.37 0.58
C LEU A 32 5.91 12.42 0.12
N LYS A 33 4.68 12.41 0.66
CA LYS A 33 3.68 13.46 0.38
C LYS A 33 4.19 14.84 0.75
N HIS A 34 4.87 14.99 1.88
CA HIS A 34 5.51 16.25 2.23
C HIS A 34 6.61 16.61 1.21
N LEU A 35 7.45 15.65 0.79
CA LEU A 35 8.50 15.90 -0.20
C LEU A 35 7.95 16.34 -1.56
N THR A 36 6.73 15.95 -1.94
CA THR A 36 6.12 16.41 -3.21
C THR A 36 5.88 17.92 -3.26
N THR A 37 5.90 18.63 -2.13
CA THR A 37 5.75 20.10 -2.06
C THR A 37 7.09 20.82 -1.88
N SER A 38 8.22 20.11 -1.97
CA SER A 38 9.56 20.68 -1.84
C SER A 38 9.88 21.66 -2.99
N SER A 39 10.72 22.65 -2.71
CA SER A 39 11.28 23.53 -3.76
C SER A 39 12.30 22.84 -4.66
N ASP A 40 12.83 21.68 -4.24
CA ASP A 40 13.62 20.80 -5.09
C ASP A 40 12.72 20.06 -6.07
N ALA A 41 12.68 20.52 -7.33
CA ALA A 41 11.82 19.97 -8.37
C ALA A 41 12.11 18.49 -8.68
N GLU A 42 13.37 18.06 -8.63
CA GLU A 42 13.74 16.68 -8.94
C GLU A 42 13.38 15.75 -7.77
N GLY A 43 13.63 16.18 -6.53
CA GLY A 43 13.19 15.47 -5.33
C GLY A 43 11.67 15.34 -5.24
N ALA A 44 10.94 16.43 -5.50
CA ALA A 44 9.47 16.44 -5.52
C ALA A 44 8.91 15.51 -6.61
N LYS A 45 9.51 15.51 -7.80
CA LYS A 45 9.13 14.62 -8.90
C LYS A 45 9.36 13.15 -8.52
N ARG A 46 10.53 12.80 -7.97
CA ARG A 46 10.83 11.42 -7.54
C ARG A 46 9.86 10.94 -6.46
N ALA A 47 9.54 11.78 -5.49
CA ALA A 47 8.57 11.43 -4.45
C ALA A 47 7.18 11.14 -5.06
N LYS A 48 6.76 11.98 -6.01
CA LYS A 48 5.49 11.78 -6.75
C LYS A 48 5.50 10.50 -7.57
N ASP A 49 6.59 10.22 -8.27
CA ASP A 49 6.74 9.01 -9.10
C ASP A 49 6.71 7.75 -8.22
N MET A 50 7.39 7.76 -7.06
CA MET A 50 7.37 6.64 -6.10
C MET A 50 5.96 6.36 -5.57
N ILE A 51 5.26 7.40 -5.10
CA ILE A 51 3.86 7.28 -4.66
C ILE A 51 3.01 6.71 -5.79
N SER A 52 3.16 7.26 -7.00
CA SER A 52 2.34 6.91 -8.15
C SER A 52 2.53 5.45 -8.58
N THR A 53 3.79 5.01 -8.69
CA THR A 53 4.13 3.64 -9.07
C THR A 53 3.62 2.63 -8.05
N TYR A 54 3.82 2.90 -6.75
CA TYR A 54 3.37 1.98 -5.72
C TYR A 54 1.85 1.85 -5.70
N LEU A 55 1.14 2.98 -5.66
CA LEU A 55 -0.33 2.98 -5.60
C LEU A 55 -0.97 2.40 -6.85
N MET A 56 -0.36 2.58 -8.02
CA MET A 56 -0.81 1.92 -9.24
C MET A 56 -0.69 0.39 -9.14
N GLY A 57 0.45 -0.11 -8.64
CA GLY A 57 0.66 -1.55 -8.44
C GLY A 57 -0.38 -2.15 -7.49
N VAL A 58 -0.68 -1.45 -6.39
CA VAL A 58 -1.73 -1.86 -5.44
C VAL A 58 -3.11 -1.86 -6.12
N ALA A 59 -3.48 -0.77 -6.80
CA ALA A 59 -4.81 -0.64 -7.41
C ALA A 59 -5.05 -1.70 -8.49
N SER A 60 -4.05 -1.93 -9.34
CA SER A 60 -4.10 -2.97 -10.38
C SER A 60 -4.19 -4.36 -9.76
N GLY A 61 -3.35 -4.67 -8.77
CA GLY A 61 -3.37 -5.98 -8.10
C GLY A 61 -4.72 -6.27 -7.43
N VAL A 62 -5.28 -5.32 -6.69
CA VAL A 62 -6.61 -5.48 -6.08
C VAL A 62 -7.70 -5.70 -7.13
N ASN A 63 -7.61 -5.00 -8.27
CA ASN A 63 -8.52 -5.18 -9.39
C ASN A 63 -8.38 -6.55 -10.07
N GLU A 64 -7.17 -7.03 -10.30
CA GLU A 64 -6.93 -8.35 -10.87
C GLU A 64 -7.47 -9.46 -9.97
N ILE A 65 -7.28 -9.37 -8.64
CA ILE A 65 -7.85 -10.34 -7.70
C ILE A 65 -9.39 -10.28 -7.77
N SER A 66 -9.99 -9.10 -7.92
CA SER A 66 -11.45 -8.95 -8.05
C SER A 66 -11.99 -9.63 -9.30
N GLN A 67 -11.33 -9.40 -10.44
CA GLN A 67 -11.69 -10.03 -11.71
C GLN A 67 -11.49 -11.56 -11.67
N PHE A 68 -10.41 -12.03 -11.04
CA PHE A 68 -10.17 -13.47 -10.87
C PHE A 68 -11.23 -14.13 -9.99
N GLN A 69 -11.60 -13.51 -8.87
CA GLN A 69 -12.67 -13.99 -7.99
C GLN A 69 -14.01 -14.08 -8.73
N LYS A 70 -14.35 -13.06 -9.52
CA LYS A 70 -15.54 -13.06 -10.37
C LYS A 70 -15.53 -14.23 -11.35
N ALA A 71 -14.41 -14.46 -12.04
CA ALA A 71 -14.28 -15.57 -12.98
C ALA A 71 -14.37 -16.95 -12.30
N LYS A 72 -13.90 -17.08 -11.05
CA LYS A 72 -13.85 -18.35 -10.33
C LYS A 72 -15.18 -18.71 -9.65
N ASN A 73 -15.82 -17.74 -8.99
CA ASN A 73 -16.91 -17.97 -8.06
C ASN A 73 -18.21 -17.24 -8.43
N ASP A 74 -18.24 -16.50 -9.55
CA ASP A 74 -19.32 -15.55 -9.93
C ASP A 74 -19.61 -14.48 -8.85
N THR A 75 -18.66 -14.28 -7.94
CA THR A 75 -18.70 -13.25 -6.90
C THR A 75 -17.55 -12.28 -7.12
N GLU A 76 -17.87 -11.00 -7.33
CA GLU A 76 -16.86 -9.94 -7.26
C GLU A 76 -16.29 -9.89 -5.82
N ILE A 77 -15.00 -9.52 -5.67
CA ILE A 77 -14.55 -8.99 -4.36
C ILE A 77 -15.51 -7.85 -4.01
N PRO A 78 -15.89 -7.64 -2.73
CA PRO A 78 -17.05 -6.83 -2.37
C PRO A 78 -16.99 -5.32 -2.68
N TYR A 79 -16.15 -4.85 -3.60
CA TYR A 79 -16.17 -3.49 -4.13
C TYR A 79 -16.56 -3.44 -5.61
N CYS A 80 -17.35 -2.44 -5.96
CA CYS A 80 -17.85 -2.13 -7.28
C CYS A 80 -17.46 -0.69 -7.60
N LEU A 81 -16.70 -0.50 -8.67
CA LEU A 81 -16.35 0.85 -9.13
C LEU A 81 -17.46 1.38 -10.04
N PRO A 82 -17.82 2.68 -9.94
CA PRO A 82 -18.74 3.31 -10.88
C PRO A 82 -18.28 3.10 -12.32
N LYS A 83 -19.23 2.90 -13.23
CA LYS A 83 -18.93 2.72 -14.66
C LYS A 83 -18.12 3.91 -15.18
N GLY A 84 -17.01 3.62 -15.87
CA GLY A 84 -16.11 4.64 -16.41
C GLY A 84 -15.00 5.10 -15.47
N THR A 85 -14.97 4.61 -14.22
CA THR A 85 -13.85 4.83 -13.30
C THR A 85 -12.57 4.24 -13.89
N ARG A 86 -11.52 5.06 -13.98
CA ARG A 86 -10.19 4.62 -14.43
C ARG A 86 -9.32 4.35 -13.21
N LEU A 87 -8.74 3.16 -13.16
CA LEU A 87 -7.68 2.86 -12.19
C LEU A 87 -6.44 3.67 -12.57
N THR A 88 -6.15 4.66 -11.74
CA THR A 88 -5.02 5.58 -11.92
C THR A 88 -4.33 5.78 -10.58
N PRO A 89 -3.06 6.22 -10.57
CA PRO A 89 -2.38 6.55 -9.33
C PRO A 89 -3.16 7.57 -8.50
N ASN A 90 -3.70 8.61 -9.13
CA ASN A 90 -4.49 9.65 -8.46
C ASN A 90 -5.78 9.10 -7.83
N PHE A 91 -6.45 8.15 -8.49
CA PHE A 91 -7.62 7.49 -7.90
C PHE A 91 -7.23 6.70 -6.65
N ALA A 92 -6.15 5.93 -6.73
CA ALA A 92 -5.67 5.16 -5.59
C ALA A 92 -5.20 6.04 -4.43
N GLU A 93 -4.53 7.13 -4.75
CA GLU A 93 -4.13 8.15 -3.78
C GLU A 93 -5.35 8.78 -3.11
N HIS A 94 -6.39 9.12 -3.87
CA HIS A 94 -7.64 9.64 -3.32
C HIS A 94 -8.31 8.66 -2.34
N VAL A 95 -8.34 7.37 -2.64
CA VAL A 95 -8.90 6.35 -1.74
C VAL A 95 -8.11 6.28 -0.42
N VAL A 96 -6.78 6.30 -0.51
CA VAL A 96 -5.88 6.29 0.64
C VAL A 96 -6.06 7.55 1.49
N ASP A 97 -5.97 8.73 0.89
CA ASP A 97 -6.12 10.02 1.57
C ASP A 97 -7.51 10.15 2.22
N SER A 98 -8.56 9.64 1.55
CA SER A 98 -9.91 9.61 2.10
C SER A 98 -9.99 8.74 3.35
N LEU A 99 -9.40 7.53 3.32
CA LEU A 99 -9.42 6.66 4.50
C LEU A 99 -8.60 7.22 5.67
N LEU A 100 -7.43 7.79 5.39
CA LEU A 100 -6.56 8.36 6.43
C LEU A 100 -7.14 9.62 7.08
N SER A 101 -8.09 10.29 6.42
CA SER A 101 -8.79 11.47 6.95
C SER A 101 -10.19 11.17 7.50
N ASP A 102 -10.68 9.93 7.36
CA ASP A 102 -11.99 9.51 7.82
C ASP A 102 -12.00 9.28 9.35
N LYS A 103 -12.65 10.21 10.06
CA LYS A 103 -12.73 10.21 11.53
C LYS A 103 -13.60 9.08 12.09
N ASP A 104 -14.44 8.47 11.26
CA ASP A 104 -15.32 7.37 11.67
C ASP A 104 -14.61 6.01 11.57
N VAL A 105 -13.37 5.97 11.08
CA VAL A 105 -12.55 4.75 11.00
C VAL A 105 -11.42 4.81 12.02
N ASN A 106 -11.48 3.94 13.02
CA ASN A 106 -10.38 3.79 13.97
C ASN A 106 -9.36 2.75 13.46
N LEU A 107 -8.22 3.23 12.96
CA LEU A 107 -7.09 2.39 12.54
C LEU A 107 -6.01 2.37 13.64
N ASN A 108 -5.97 1.30 14.44
CA ASN A 108 -4.90 1.12 15.44
C ASN A 108 -3.54 0.98 14.75
N ASN A 109 -2.52 1.67 15.27
CA ASN A 109 -1.14 1.66 14.76
C ASN A 109 -1.00 2.05 13.26
N VAL A 110 -1.85 2.98 12.79
CA VAL A 110 -1.96 3.37 11.38
C VAL A 110 -0.62 3.72 10.72
N GLU A 111 0.30 4.40 11.42
CA GLU A 111 1.60 4.81 10.87
C GLU A 111 2.47 3.62 10.41
N SER A 112 2.36 2.48 11.10
CA SER A 112 3.10 1.25 10.77
C SER A 112 2.39 0.39 9.72
N MET A 113 1.16 0.72 9.35
CA MET A 113 0.36 -0.04 8.41
C MET A 113 0.89 0.15 6.98
N GLY A 114 0.95 -0.91 6.18
CA GLY A 114 1.19 -0.78 4.74
C GLY A 114 0.10 -0.01 4.03
N ILE A 115 0.49 0.86 3.11
CA ILE A 115 -0.44 1.68 2.34
C ILE A 115 -1.35 0.83 1.44
N SER A 116 -0.89 -0.37 1.06
CA SER A 116 -1.70 -1.36 0.34
C SER A 116 -2.91 -1.80 1.17
N ARG A 117 -2.73 -2.03 2.47
CA ARG A 117 -3.82 -2.35 3.39
C ARG A 117 -4.77 -1.17 3.56
N VAL A 118 -4.25 0.04 3.69
CA VAL A 118 -5.05 1.27 3.74
C VAL A 118 -5.91 1.42 2.48
N TYR A 119 -5.33 1.23 1.30
CA TYR A 119 -6.07 1.25 0.04
C TYR A 119 -7.18 0.18 0.01
N VAL A 120 -6.89 -1.07 0.41
CA VAL A 120 -7.89 -2.15 0.44
C VAL A 120 -9.04 -1.84 1.40
N ILE A 121 -8.74 -1.34 2.60
CA ILE A 121 -9.79 -0.94 3.55
C ILE A 121 -10.64 0.20 2.95
N GLY A 122 -9.98 1.19 2.32
CA GLY A 122 -10.64 2.34 1.72
C GLY A 122 -11.55 1.94 0.58
N ILE A 123 -11.07 1.08 -0.33
CA ILE A 123 -11.87 0.64 -1.48
C ILE A 123 -13.08 -0.17 -1.04
N LEU A 124 -12.93 -1.03 -0.03
CA LEU A 124 -14.03 -1.82 0.53
C LEU A 124 -15.05 -0.98 1.30
N ARG A 125 -14.61 0.15 1.88
CA ARG A 125 -15.48 1.08 2.61
C ARG A 125 -16.28 1.96 1.67
N TYR A 126 -15.61 2.60 0.72
CA TYR A 126 -16.22 3.66 -0.11
C TYR A 126 -16.88 3.14 -1.39
N TYR A 127 -16.46 1.96 -1.87
CA TYR A 127 -16.92 1.40 -3.13
C TYR A 127 -17.61 0.05 -2.94
N LYS A 128 -18.23 -0.20 -1.78
CA LYS A 128 -18.91 -1.48 -1.53
C LYS A 128 -19.98 -1.76 -2.60
N CYS A 129 -20.00 -2.97 -3.14
CA CYS A 129 -21.05 -3.38 -4.08
C CYS A 129 -22.42 -3.30 -3.41
N PRO A 130 -23.45 -2.73 -4.09
CA PRO A 130 -24.82 -2.84 -3.61
C PRO A 130 -25.21 -4.31 -3.55
N LYS A 131 -25.86 -4.71 -2.44
CA LYS A 131 -26.49 -6.04 -2.40
C LYS A 131 -27.65 -6.02 -3.39
N LEU A 132 -27.65 -6.94 -4.35
CA LEU A 132 -28.85 -7.24 -5.13
C LEU A 132 -29.89 -7.76 -4.13
N LEU A 133 -30.90 -6.94 -3.85
CA LEU A 133 -32.10 -7.30 -3.09
C LEU A 133 -33.05 -8.08 -3.99
#